data_AF-A0A9N9V613-F1
#
_entry.id   AF-A0A9N9V613-F1
#
_cell.length_a   1.000
_cell.length_b   1.000
_cell.length_c   1.000
_cell.angle_alpha   90.00
_cell.angle_beta   90.00
_cell.angle_gamma   90.00
#
_symmetry.space_group_name_H-M   'P 1'
#
loop_
_entity.id
_entity.type
_entity.pdbx_description
1 polymer ?
#
loop_
_entity_poly.entity_id
_entity_poly.type
_entity_poly.pdbx_seq_one_letter_code
_entity_poly.pdbx_strand_id
1 'polypeptide(L)'
;MGSSASISPSPPAQSTTTRTSPLETVRDYSFPTHYLRRHLTHAKTPLVLVACGSFSPITTLHLQLFELSARYVESTDFEIVGKYISPCSDGYGKSSLVPAQHRINMCTLAIEERQSDVMIDEWEALRTDDSGRPMYTPTADVLKRLDEQINDVIGGIKTPDGKTVRARVMLLMGADLALTMGNPKSWSSADLDVLLGFYGGFVVERPKQCDIKDALAPLEKYKHNVWVVPSFENDVSSTKVREQIQNGENAMDLPKSVFDYIKTQGLYQIVRPTEDESGETDKQLANSSATSNR
;
A
#
# COMPACT_ATOMS: atom_id res chain seq x y z
N MET A 1 -55.44 -44.04 -18.32
CA MET A 1 -54.72 -45.03 -17.50
C MET A 1 -53.25 -44.86 -17.87
N GLY A 2 -52.31 -44.35 -17.09
CA GLY A 2 -52.18 -44.07 -15.67
C GLY A 2 -50.69 -44.30 -15.39
N SER A 3 -49.87 -43.24 -15.49
CA SER A 3 -48.44 -43.31 -15.16
C SER A 3 -48.09 -42.27 -14.11
N SER A 4 -47.56 -42.78 -13.01
CA SER A 4 -47.04 -42.09 -11.83
C SER A 4 -45.86 -41.19 -12.15
N ALA A 5 -45.89 -39.95 -11.67
CA ALA A 5 -44.70 -39.11 -11.53
C ALA A 5 -44.56 -38.70 -10.06
N SER A 6 -43.45 -39.12 -9.47
CA SER A 6 -42.98 -38.80 -8.12
C SER A 6 -42.66 -37.32 -7.96
N ILE A 7 -43.22 -36.69 -6.92
CA ILE A 7 -42.94 -35.30 -6.54
C ILE A 7 -41.75 -35.30 -5.58
N SER A 8 -40.63 -34.69 -5.99
CA SER A 8 -39.51 -34.34 -5.10
C SER A 8 -39.78 -32.99 -4.43
N PRO A 9 -39.52 -32.82 -3.13
CA PRO A 9 -39.75 -31.54 -2.46
C PRO A 9 -38.67 -30.52 -2.83
N SER A 10 -39.11 -29.30 -3.14
CA SER A 10 -38.26 -28.14 -3.40
C SER A 10 -37.50 -27.70 -2.14
N PRO A 11 -36.24 -27.23 -2.26
CA PRO A 11 -35.50 -26.70 -1.12
C PRO A 11 -36.09 -25.35 -0.65
N PRO A 12 -36.02 -25.02 0.66
CA PRO A 12 -36.62 -23.82 1.20
C PRO A 12 -35.89 -22.57 0.68
N ALA A 13 -36.66 -21.56 0.30
CA ALA A 13 -36.19 -20.25 -0.11
C ALA A 13 -35.35 -19.62 1.01
N GLN A 14 -34.05 -19.50 0.78
CA GLN A 14 -33.18 -18.72 1.65
C GLN A 14 -33.41 -17.24 1.37
N SER A 15 -33.95 -16.57 2.38
CA SER A 15 -33.97 -15.14 2.58
C SER A 15 -32.71 -14.47 2.02
N THR A 16 -32.87 -13.76 0.90
CA THR A 16 -31.90 -12.80 0.39
C THR A 16 -31.78 -11.64 1.38
N THR A 17 -30.88 -11.78 2.35
CA THR A 17 -30.34 -10.62 3.06
C THR A 17 -29.36 -9.93 2.11
N THR A 18 -29.86 -8.90 1.43
CA THR A 18 -29.04 -7.91 0.73
C THR A 18 -28.04 -7.34 1.74
N ARG A 19 -26.76 -7.71 1.62
CA ARG A 19 -25.66 -6.99 2.31
C ARG A 19 -25.59 -5.61 1.67
N THR A 20 -26.25 -4.63 2.28
CA THR A 20 -25.99 -3.21 2.05
C THR A 20 -24.52 -2.94 2.37
N SER A 21 -23.77 -2.46 1.38
CA SER A 21 -22.38 -2.04 1.51
C SER A 21 -22.30 -0.65 2.16
N PRO A 22 -21.70 -0.47 3.34
CA PRO A 22 -21.32 0.85 3.81
C PRO A 22 -19.92 1.15 3.25
N LEU A 23 -19.86 1.63 2.01
CA LEU A 23 -18.73 2.45 1.57
C LEU A 23 -19.03 3.87 2.05
N GLU A 24 -18.91 4.08 3.37
CA GLU A 24 -19.15 5.39 3.96
C GLU A 24 -18.08 6.38 3.47
N THR A 25 -18.58 7.56 3.11
CA THR A 25 -17.87 8.72 2.62
C THR A 25 -16.86 9.20 3.66
N VAL A 26 -15.57 9.08 3.35
CA VAL A 26 -14.52 9.85 4.03
C VAL A 26 -14.86 11.33 3.83
N ARG A 27 -15.15 12.07 4.92
CA ARG A 27 -15.43 13.51 4.85
C ARG A 27 -14.20 14.20 4.23
N ASP A 28 -14.44 15.06 3.24
CA ASP A 28 -13.43 15.86 2.52
C ASP A 28 -12.48 15.09 1.58
N TYR A 29 -12.76 13.83 1.27
CA TYR A 29 -12.02 13.06 0.27
C TYR A 29 -12.56 13.30 -1.15
N SER A 30 -11.65 13.49 -2.12
CA SER A 30 -11.95 13.41 -3.56
C SER A 30 -10.97 12.48 -4.26
N PHE A 31 -11.47 11.65 -5.17
CA PHE A 31 -10.61 10.78 -5.97
C PHE A 31 -9.68 11.63 -6.86
N PRO A 32 -8.35 11.45 -6.79
CA PRO A 32 -7.41 12.29 -7.52
C PRO A 32 -7.37 11.88 -9.00
N THR A 33 -7.56 12.86 -9.90
CA THR A 33 -7.59 12.62 -11.35
C THR A 33 -6.65 13.54 -12.15
N HIS A 34 -5.90 14.41 -11.49
CA HIS A 34 -5.16 15.50 -12.15
C HIS A 34 -4.02 15.01 -13.05
N TYR A 35 -3.50 13.79 -12.83
CA TYR A 35 -2.57 13.10 -13.75
C TYR A 35 -3.19 11.87 -14.45
N LEU A 36 -4.50 11.63 -14.31
CA LEU A 36 -5.18 10.55 -15.02
C LEU A 36 -5.46 10.97 -16.47
N ARG A 37 -4.73 10.38 -17.42
CA ARG A 37 -4.96 10.60 -18.86
C ARG A 37 -6.23 9.89 -19.30
N ARG A 38 -7.18 10.66 -19.84
CA ARG A 38 -8.48 10.16 -20.31
C ARG A 38 -8.51 9.72 -21.77
N HIS A 39 -7.41 9.92 -22.49
CA HIS A 39 -7.26 9.55 -23.89
C HIS A 39 -5.92 8.85 -24.07
N LEU A 40 -5.95 7.72 -24.77
CA LEU A 40 -4.77 7.02 -25.22
C LEU A 40 -4.11 7.74 -26.38
N THR A 41 -2.79 7.68 -26.43
CA THR A 41 -1.99 8.17 -27.55
C THR A 41 -1.86 7.10 -28.63
N HIS A 42 -1.74 5.83 -28.23
CA HIS A 42 -1.58 4.69 -29.12
C HIS A 42 -2.72 3.69 -28.96
N ALA A 43 -2.93 2.85 -29.98
CA ALA A 43 -3.88 1.74 -29.91
C ALA A 43 -3.31 0.59 -29.03
N LYS A 44 -3.05 0.88 -27.76
CA LYS A 44 -2.53 -0.01 -26.71
C LYS A 44 -3.57 -0.19 -25.60
N THR A 45 -3.34 -1.16 -24.71
CA THR A 45 -4.17 -1.36 -23.52
C THR A 45 -3.88 -0.26 -22.47
N PRO A 46 -4.89 0.51 -22.00
CA PRO A 46 -4.65 1.51 -20.96
C PRO A 46 -4.31 0.83 -19.63
N LEU A 47 -3.27 1.32 -18.97
CA LEU A 47 -2.73 0.75 -17.73
C LEU A 47 -2.70 1.81 -16.62
N VAL A 48 -3.14 1.42 -15.43
CA VAL A 48 -2.99 2.20 -14.20
C VAL A 48 -2.15 1.37 -13.23
N LEU A 49 -1.02 1.94 -12.80
CA LEU A 49 -0.13 1.32 -11.83
C LEU A 49 -0.45 1.84 -10.43
N VAL A 50 -0.60 0.94 -9.47
CA VAL A 50 -0.94 1.28 -8.08
C VAL A 50 0.08 0.67 -7.13
N ALA A 51 0.81 1.49 -6.39
CA ALA A 51 1.70 1.04 -5.32
C ALA A 51 1.01 1.23 -3.97
N CYS A 52 0.61 0.11 -3.34
CA CYS A 52 0.09 0.10 -1.98
C CYS A 52 1.22 -0.18 -0.99
N GLY A 53 1.20 0.46 0.18
CA GLY A 53 2.23 0.23 1.18
C GLY A 53 2.19 1.17 2.37
N SER A 54 3.09 0.94 3.32
CA SER A 54 3.16 1.79 4.50
C SER A 54 3.67 3.20 4.19
N PHE A 55 4.69 3.35 3.34
CA PHE A 55 5.38 4.63 3.09
C PHE A 55 5.79 5.35 4.40
N SER A 56 6.43 4.61 5.30
CA SER A 56 6.84 5.09 6.63
C SER A 56 8.36 4.98 6.83
N PRO A 57 9.15 5.89 6.23
CA PRO A 57 8.72 6.93 5.27
C PRO A 57 8.70 6.41 3.81
N ILE A 58 8.11 7.19 2.90
CA ILE A 58 8.40 7.07 1.46
C ILE A 58 9.90 7.29 1.22
N THR A 59 10.46 6.66 0.20
CA THR A 59 11.88 6.75 -0.16
C THR A 59 12.03 6.96 -1.66
N THR A 60 13.22 7.33 -2.11
CA THR A 60 13.53 7.47 -3.54
C THR A 60 13.18 6.21 -4.34
N LEU A 61 13.40 5.02 -3.77
CA LEU A 61 13.11 3.76 -4.44
C LEU A 61 11.62 3.61 -4.79
N HIS A 62 10.71 4.08 -3.94
CA HIS A 62 9.27 3.98 -4.21
C HIS A 62 8.88 4.74 -5.49
N LEU A 63 9.48 5.90 -5.75
CA LEU A 63 9.28 6.66 -6.99
C LEU A 63 9.99 6.01 -8.17
N GLN A 64 11.20 5.46 -7.95
CA GLN A 64 11.94 4.71 -8.97
C GLN A 64 11.19 3.47 -9.47
N LEU A 65 10.36 2.83 -8.63
CA LEU A 65 9.50 1.72 -9.08
C LEU A 65 8.61 2.15 -10.26
N PHE A 66 8.04 3.34 -10.20
CA PHE A 66 7.21 3.88 -11.29
C PHE A 66 8.05 4.23 -12.52
N GLU A 67 9.24 4.81 -12.34
CA GLU A 67 10.15 5.17 -13.44
C GLU A 67 10.69 3.94 -14.19
N LEU A 68 11.06 2.88 -13.47
CA LEU A 68 11.49 1.61 -14.03
C LEU A 68 10.35 0.94 -14.80
N SER A 69 9.17 0.91 -14.20
CA SER A 69 7.99 0.29 -14.82
C SER A 69 7.53 1.06 -16.05
N ALA A 70 7.60 2.39 -16.04
CA ALA A 70 7.27 3.22 -17.20
C ALA A 70 8.16 2.89 -18.41
N ARG A 71 9.48 2.81 -18.20
CA ARG A 71 10.43 2.41 -19.25
C ARG A 71 10.18 1.00 -19.76
N TYR A 72 9.90 0.05 -18.88
CA TYR A 72 9.58 -1.31 -19.28
C TYR A 72 8.29 -1.37 -20.13
N VAL A 73 7.25 -0.63 -19.73
CA VAL A 73 5.95 -0.60 -20.41
C VAL A 73 6.04 -0.09 -21.86
N GLU A 74 7.01 0.76 -22.19
CA GLU A 74 7.22 1.23 -23.58
C GLU A 74 7.34 0.06 -24.57
N SER A 75 7.97 -1.04 -24.13
CA SER A 75 8.19 -2.27 -24.91
C SER A 75 7.01 -3.26 -24.90
N THR A 76 5.92 -2.94 -24.18
CA THR A 76 4.75 -3.80 -24.01
C THR A 76 3.54 -3.29 -24.81
N ASP A 77 2.43 -4.04 -24.79
CA ASP A 77 1.14 -3.60 -25.34
C ASP A 77 0.35 -2.67 -24.40
N PHE A 78 0.97 -2.19 -23.32
CA PHE A 78 0.36 -1.24 -22.41
C PHE A 78 0.74 0.21 -22.70
N GLU A 79 -0.15 1.12 -22.31
CA GLU A 79 0.12 2.54 -22.21
C GLU A 79 -0.31 3.03 -20.82
N ILE A 80 0.62 3.54 -20.01
CA ILE A 80 0.31 4.03 -18.66
C ILE A 80 -0.51 5.31 -18.75
N VAL A 81 -1.73 5.28 -18.24
CA VAL A 81 -2.64 6.43 -18.19
C VAL A 81 -2.79 7.01 -16.78
N GLY A 82 -2.30 6.32 -15.75
CA GLY A 82 -2.30 6.83 -14.38
C GLY A 82 -1.35 6.05 -13.48
N LYS A 83 -0.87 6.72 -12.43
CA LYS A 83 0.03 6.16 -11.41
C LYS A 83 -0.47 6.61 -10.05
N TYR A 84 -0.65 5.68 -9.12
CA TYR A 84 -1.18 5.96 -7.80
C TYR A 84 -0.31 5.34 -6.71
N ILE A 85 -0.07 6.10 -5.65
CA ILE A 85 0.38 5.60 -4.36
C ILE A 85 -0.85 5.55 -3.43
N SER A 86 -1.06 4.43 -2.75
CA SER A 86 -2.08 4.27 -1.71
C SER A 86 -1.40 4.00 -0.37
N PRO A 87 -1.23 5.02 0.49
CA PRO A 87 -0.72 4.80 1.83
C PRO A 87 -1.70 3.97 2.67
N CYS A 88 -1.19 2.97 3.37
CA CYS A 88 -2.05 2.07 4.13
C CYS A 88 -2.75 2.76 5.29
N SER A 89 -3.85 2.19 5.79
CA SER A 89 -4.51 2.65 7.03
C SER A 89 -3.61 2.45 8.26
N ASP A 90 -3.76 3.31 9.27
CA ASP A 90 -3.17 3.09 10.60
C ASP A 90 -3.76 1.84 11.29
N GLY A 91 -4.93 1.38 10.85
CA GLY A 91 -5.53 0.10 11.25
C GLY A 91 -4.71 -1.13 10.84
N TYR A 92 -3.68 -0.97 10.00
CA TYR A 92 -2.72 -2.04 9.69
C TYR A 92 -1.91 -2.48 10.92
N GLY A 93 -1.73 -1.61 11.92
CA GLY A 93 -1.18 -2.00 13.23
C GLY A 93 0.32 -2.36 13.24
N LYS A 94 1.09 -2.00 12.21
CA LYS A 94 2.54 -2.19 12.21
C LYS A 94 3.20 -1.26 13.22
N SER A 95 3.99 -1.81 14.14
CA SER A 95 4.60 -1.05 15.25
C SER A 95 5.49 0.12 14.83
N SER A 96 6.09 0.05 13.63
CA SER A 96 6.95 1.11 13.10
C SER A 96 6.20 2.20 12.32
N LEU A 97 4.87 2.13 12.26
CA LEU A 97 4.04 3.01 11.45
C LEU A 97 3.82 4.34 12.17
N VAL A 98 4.25 5.44 11.57
CA VAL A 98 3.83 6.79 12.02
C VAL A 98 2.41 7.09 11.51
N PRO A 99 1.66 8.00 12.17
CA PRO A 99 0.29 8.33 11.77
C PRO A 99 0.14 8.63 10.27
N ALA A 100 -0.98 8.22 9.70
CA ALA A 100 -1.29 8.32 8.27
C ALA A 100 -1.04 9.72 7.69
N GLN A 101 -1.43 10.76 8.43
CA GLN A 101 -1.23 12.15 8.00
C GLN A 101 0.23 12.48 7.72
N HIS A 102 1.17 12.00 8.54
CA HIS A 102 2.60 12.24 8.28
C HIS A 102 3.05 11.51 7.02
N ARG A 103 2.53 10.31 6.77
CA ARG A 103 2.90 9.49 5.62
C ARG A 103 2.37 10.09 4.31
N ILE A 104 1.13 10.58 4.33
CA ILE A 104 0.54 11.35 3.22
C ILE A 104 1.40 12.58 2.94
N ASN A 105 1.70 13.41 3.96
CA ASN A 105 2.51 14.61 3.79
C ASN A 105 3.90 14.30 3.22
N MET A 106 4.57 13.24 3.71
CA MET A 106 5.86 12.81 3.16
C MET A 106 5.74 12.33 1.71
N CYS A 107 4.66 11.63 1.33
CA CYS A 107 4.41 11.27 -0.07
C CYS A 107 4.23 12.52 -0.95
N THR A 108 3.47 13.51 -0.48
CA THR A 108 3.26 14.77 -1.20
C THR A 108 4.57 15.49 -1.46
N LEU A 109 5.38 15.69 -0.41
CA LEU A 109 6.69 16.33 -0.51
C LEU A 109 7.62 15.59 -1.49
N ALA A 110 7.64 14.26 -1.43
CA ALA A 110 8.45 13.45 -2.33
C ALA A 110 8.04 13.60 -3.80
N ILE A 111 6.73 13.61 -4.08
CA ILE A 111 6.17 13.76 -5.43
C ILE A 111 6.44 15.16 -5.97
N GLU A 112 6.24 16.20 -5.16
CA GLU A 112 6.49 17.60 -5.53
C GLU A 112 7.97 17.87 -5.81
N GLU A 113 8.87 17.43 -4.92
CA GLU A 113 10.33 17.60 -5.11
C GLU A 113 10.83 16.94 -6.39
N ARG A 114 10.27 15.77 -6.73
CA ARG A 114 10.64 15.02 -7.94
C ARG A 114 9.86 15.43 -9.19
N GLN A 115 8.90 16.35 -9.07
CA GLN A 115 7.99 16.72 -10.17
C GLN A 115 7.36 15.49 -10.83
N SER A 116 6.96 14.51 -10.00
CA SER A 116 6.45 13.22 -10.45
C SER A 116 4.98 13.31 -10.85
N ASP A 117 4.56 12.53 -11.84
CA ASP A 117 3.17 12.38 -12.30
C ASP A 117 2.38 11.31 -11.53
N VAL A 118 2.84 10.98 -10.32
CA VAL A 118 2.20 10.01 -9.42
C VAL A 118 1.19 10.73 -8.53
N MET A 119 -0.03 10.20 -8.43
CA MET A 119 -1.08 10.71 -7.56
C MET A 119 -1.11 9.95 -6.23
N ILE A 120 -1.54 10.61 -5.15
CA ILE A 120 -1.75 9.96 -3.85
C ILE A 120 -3.25 9.72 -3.68
N ASP A 121 -3.67 8.46 -3.63
CA ASP A 121 -5.02 8.11 -3.21
C ASP A 121 -5.04 7.89 -1.70
N GLU A 122 -5.52 8.90 -0.97
CA GLU A 122 -5.57 8.88 0.49
C GLU A 122 -6.71 8.03 1.05
N TRP A 123 -7.59 7.48 0.20
CA TRP A 123 -8.81 6.82 0.66
C TRP A 123 -8.53 5.73 1.67
N GLU A 124 -7.58 4.83 1.38
CA GLU A 124 -7.21 3.72 2.28
C GLU A 124 -6.75 4.24 3.65
N ALA A 125 -5.88 5.24 3.64
CA ALA A 125 -5.33 5.87 4.84
C ALA A 125 -6.39 6.55 5.71
N LEU A 126 -7.42 7.12 5.10
CA LEU A 126 -8.47 7.88 5.77
C LEU A 126 -9.70 7.04 6.15
N ARG A 127 -9.73 5.74 5.83
CA ARG A 127 -10.88 4.88 6.17
C ARG A 127 -10.99 4.72 7.68
N THR A 128 -12.19 4.95 8.19
CA THR A 128 -12.56 4.70 9.57
C THR A 128 -13.79 3.79 9.66
N ASP A 129 -13.96 3.12 10.79
CA ASP A 129 -15.21 2.45 11.16
C ASP A 129 -16.24 3.46 11.71
N ASP A 130 -17.46 2.99 12.02
CA ASP A 130 -18.57 3.80 12.55
C ASP A 130 -18.20 4.55 13.85
N SER A 131 -17.15 4.12 14.55
CA SER A 131 -16.64 4.75 15.77
C SER A 131 -15.49 5.73 15.52
N GLY A 132 -15.13 5.97 14.26
CA GLY A 132 -14.05 6.85 13.85
C GLY A 132 -12.65 6.24 13.98
N ARG A 133 -12.53 4.92 14.15
CA ARG A 133 -11.21 4.26 14.29
C ARG A 133 -10.66 3.84 12.94
N PRO A 134 -9.34 3.97 12.69
CA PRO A 134 -8.73 3.54 11.44
C PRO A 134 -9.02 2.08 11.10
N MET A 135 -9.48 1.83 9.87
CA MET A 135 -9.88 0.50 9.42
C MET A 135 -8.85 -0.11 8.46
N TYR A 136 -8.40 -1.33 8.76
CA TYR A 136 -7.58 -2.11 7.83
C TYR A 136 -8.34 -2.40 6.53
N THR A 137 -7.64 -2.33 5.40
CA THR A 137 -8.20 -2.63 4.08
C THR A 137 -7.28 -3.62 3.35
N PRO A 138 -7.80 -4.76 2.89
CA PRO A 138 -7.06 -5.64 1.99
C PRO A 138 -6.66 -4.92 0.70
N THR A 139 -5.45 -5.17 0.20
CA THR A 139 -4.95 -4.55 -1.05
C THR A 139 -5.90 -4.81 -2.23
N ALA A 140 -6.60 -5.96 -2.25
CA ALA A 140 -7.58 -6.30 -3.29
C ALA A 140 -8.73 -5.28 -3.34
N ASP A 141 -9.21 -4.83 -2.18
CA ASP A 141 -10.29 -3.85 -2.07
C ASP A 141 -9.84 -2.45 -2.49
N VAL A 142 -8.56 -2.12 -2.28
CA VAL A 142 -7.95 -0.88 -2.78
C VAL A 142 -7.97 -0.89 -4.31
N LEU A 143 -7.44 -1.93 -4.96
CA LEU A 143 -7.44 -2.01 -6.43
C LEU A 143 -8.85 -2.02 -7.01
N LYS A 144 -9.77 -2.74 -6.35
CA LYS A 144 -11.18 -2.77 -6.74
C LYS A 144 -11.81 -1.39 -6.74
N ARG A 145 -11.59 -0.62 -5.69
CA ARG A 145 -12.11 0.74 -5.64
C ARG A 145 -11.49 1.63 -6.72
N LEU A 146 -10.18 1.58 -6.95
CA LEU A 146 -9.57 2.37 -8.02
C LEU A 146 -10.15 1.97 -9.39
N ASP A 147 -10.37 0.68 -9.63
CA ASP A 147 -11.04 0.20 -10.85
C ASP A 147 -12.45 0.79 -10.99
N GLU A 148 -13.28 0.72 -9.93
CA GLU A 148 -14.62 1.30 -9.92
C GLU A 148 -14.59 2.81 -10.18
N GLN A 149 -13.68 3.56 -9.54
CA GLN A 149 -13.56 5.01 -9.74
C GLN A 149 -13.17 5.34 -11.19
N ILE A 150 -12.17 4.64 -11.74
CA ILE A 150 -11.63 4.94 -13.08
C ILE A 150 -12.55 4.45 -14.18
N ASN A 151 -13.06 3.23 -14.06
CA ASN A 151 -13.77 2.56 -15.15
C ASN A 151 -15.29 2.77 -15.09
N ASP A 152 -15.88 2.86 -13.90
CA ASP A 152 -17.34 2.93 -13.74
C ASP A 152 -17.81 4.36 -13.42
N VAL A 153 -17.16 5.06 -12.50
CA VAL A 153 -17.53 6.45 -12.13
C VAL A 153 -17.06 7.46 -13.17
N ILE A 154 -15.77 7.42 -13.52
CA ILE A 154 -15.19 8.30 -14.55
C ILE A 154 -15.59 7.83 -15.97
N GLY A 155 -15.84 6.53 -16.13
CA GLY A 155 -16.32 5.92 -17.37
C GLY A 155 -15.20 5.45 -18.30
N GLY A 156 -14.00 5.15 -17.80
CA GLY A 156 -12.91 4.54 -18.58
C GLY A 156 -12.08 5.53 -19.43
N ILE A 157 -11.34 4.96 -20.39
CA ILE A 157 -10.33 5.67 -21.20
C ILE A 157 -10.72 5.63 -22.67
N LYS A 158 -10.65 6.78 -23.33
CA LYS A 158 -10.93 6.89 -24.77
C LYS A 158 -9.73 6.43 -25.61
N THR A 159 -9.97 5.55 -26.57
CA THR A 159 -9.00 5.08 -27.56
C THR A 159 -8.89 6.07 -28.74
N PRO A 160 -7.83 5.98 -29.56
CA PRO A 160 -7.70 6.85 -30.74
C PRO A 160 -8.84 6.70 -31.77
N ASP A 161 -9.50 5.54 -31.82
CA ASP A 161 -10.67 5.29 -32.69
C ASP A 161 -12.01 5.79 -32.08
N GLY A 162 -11.96 6.51 -30.95
CA GLY A 162 -13.12 7.14 -30.31
C GLY A 162 -13.95 6.21 -29.43
N LYS A 163 -13.58 4.93 -29.30
CA LYS A 163 -14.21 4.02 -28.34
C LYS A 163 -13.75 4.34 -26.92
N THR A 164 -14.50 3.83 -25.95
CA THR A 164 -14.12 3.90 -24.53
C THR A 164 -13.90 2.50 -24.01
N VAL A 165 -12.74 2.27 -23.41
CA VAL A 165 -12.31 0.96 -22.90
C VAL A 165 -11.95 1.07 -21.42
N ARG A 166 -12.00 -0.05 -20.70
CA ARG A 166 -11.57 -0.10 -19.30
C ARG A 166 -10.04 -0.04 -19.22
N ALA A 167 -9.52 0.78 -18.32
CA ALA A 167 -8.12 0.72 -17.91
C ALA A 167 -7.89 -0.54 -17.07
N ARG A 168 -6.77 -1.22 -17.30
CA ARG A 168 -6.29 -2.27 -16.40
C ARG A 168 -5.63 -1.63 -15.19
N VAL A 169 -6.20 -1.85 -14.01
CA VAL A 169 -5.60 -1.47 -12.73
C VAL A 169 -4.72 -2.61 -12.25
N MET A 170 -3.43 -2.35 -11.99
CA MET A 170 -2.46 -3.38 -11.58
C MET A 170 -1.62 -2.95 -10.39
N LEU A 171 -1.27 -3.91 -9.54
CA LEU A 171 -0.37 -3.69 -8.42
C LEU A 171 1.06 -3.47 -8.92
N LEU A 172 1.70 -2.39 -8.49
CA LEU A 172 3.13 -2.16 -8.65
C LEU A 172 3.83 -2.46 -7.32
N MET A 173 4.80 -3.38 -7.35
CA MET A 173 5.51 -3.80 -6.14
C MET A 173 6.97 -4.18 -6.40
N GLY A 174 7.77 -4.17 -5.33
CA GLY A 174 9.10 -4.79 -5.35
C GLY A 174 9.02 -6.31 -5.17
N ALA A 175 10.07 -7.01 -5.62
CA ALA A 175 10.20 -8.46 -5.47
C ALA A 175 10.19 -8.93 -4.00
N ASP A 176 10.59 -8.07 -3.06
CA ASP A 176 10.51 -8.35 -1.62
C ASP A 176 9.06 -8.48 -1.13
N LEU A 177 8.14 -7.65 -1.64
CA LEU A 177 6.70 -7.81 -1.33
C LEU A 177 6.15 -9.07 -1.99
N ALA A 178 6.51 -9.32 -3.25
CA ALA A 178 6.10 -10.51 -3.99
C ALA A 178 6.53 -11.81 -3.28
N LEU A 179 7.75 -11.85 -2.74
CA LEU A 179 8.25 -12.97 -1.94
C LEU A 179 7.36 -13.24 -0.71
N THR A 180 6.83 -12.20 -0.07
CA THR A 180 5.94 -12.37 1.10
C THR A 180 4.60 -13.01 0.72
N MET A 181 4.17 -12.92 -0.54
CA MET A 181 2.92 -13.50 -1.03
C MET A 181 2.90 -15.03 -1.01
N GLY A 182 4.06 -15.68 -0.85
CA GLY A 182 4.14 -17.11 -0.55
C GLY A 182 3.74 -17.49 0.88
N ASN A 183 3.56 -16.52 1.79
CA ASN A 183 3.20 -16.79 3.18
C ASN A 183 1.67 -16.73 3.38
N PRO A 184 0.99 -17.88 3.62
CA PRO A 184 -0.46 -17.93 3.79
C PRO A 184 -0.97 -17.23 5.06
N LYS A 185 -0.08 -16.91 6.02
CA LYS A 185 -0.44 -16.10 7.20
C LYS A 185 -0.60 -14.63 6.86
N SER A 186 0.05 -14.17 5.80
CA SER A 186 0.03 -12.77 5.36
C SER A 186 -0.91 -12.55 4.18
N TRP A 187 -1.11 -13.57 3.34
CA TRP A 187 -1.90 -13.48 2.13
C TRP A 187 -2.83 -14.68 2.00
N SER A 188 -4.14 -14.43 1.93
CA SER A 188 -5.10 -15.48 1.65
C SER A 188 -5.04 -15.85 0.16
N SER A 189 -5.29 -17.12 -0.17
CA SER A 189 -5.34 -17.55 -1.58
C SER A 189 -6.45 -16.84 -2.36
N ALA A 190 -7.59 -16.54 -1.72
CA ALA A 190 -8.69 -15.81 -2.32
C ALA A 190 -8.29 -14.37 -2.67
N ASP A 191 -7.55 -13.68 -1.79
CA ASP A 191 -7.08 -12.33 -2.07
C ASP A 191 -6.05 -12.33 -3.20
N LEU A 192 -5.14 -13.32 -3.25
CA LEU A 192 -4.17 -13.46 -4.34
C LEU A 192 -4.85 -13.78 -5.68
N ASP A 193 -5.92 -14.57 -5.68
CA ASP A 193 -6.72 -14.85 -6.88
C ASP A 193 -7.36 -13.58 -7.44
N VAL A 194 -7.79 -12.66 -6.58
CA VAL A 194 -8.28 -11.34 -7.02
C VAL A 194 -7.11 -10.44 -7.46
N LEU A 195 -6.10 -10.29 -6.61
CA LEU A 195 -4.97 -9.37 -6.85
C LEU A 195 -4.17 -9.72 -8.10
N LEU A 196 -3.77 -10.98 -8.25
CA LEU A 196 -2.88 -11.41 -9.33
C LEU A 196 -3.62 -12.18 -10.41
N GLY A 197 -4.71 -12.87 -10.08
CA GLY A 197 -5.55 -13.56 -11.07
C GLY A 197 -6.42 -12.59 -11.88
N PHE A 198 -7.08 -11.62 -11.24
CA PHE A 198 -7.93 -10.65 -11.93
C PHE A 198 -7.19 -9.36 -12.31
N TYR A 199 -6.60 -8.64 -11.34
CA TYR A 199 -5.95 -7.35 -11.62
C TYR A 199 -4.60 -7.53 -12.31
N GLY A 200 -3.70 -8.32 -11.71
CA GLY A 200 -2.34 -8.52 -12.16
C GLY A 200 -1.35 -7.58 -11.48
N GLY A 201 -0.06 -7.73 -11.78
CA GLY A 201 0.97 -6.91 -11.15
C GLY A 201 2.29 -6.79 -11.88
N PHE A 202 2.98 -5.68 -11.63
CA PHE A 202 4.36 -5.45 -12.01
C PHE A 202 5.26 -5.66 -10.79
N VAL A 203 6.20 -6.60 -10.92
CA VAL A 203 7.19 -6.93 -9.90
C VAL A 203 8.53 -6.39 -10.34
N VAL A 204 9.00 -5.34 -9.67
CA VAL A 204 10.31 -4.77 -9.91
C VAL A 204 11.35 -5.56 -9.14
N GLU A 205 12.43 -5.97 -9.81
CA GLU A 205 13.52 -6.69 -9.19
C GLU A 205 14.13 -5.93 -8.01
N ARG A 206 14.65 -6.71 -7.05
CA ARG A 206 15.32 -6.20 -5.86
C ARG A 206 16.54 -7.06 -5.51
N PRO A 207 17.61 -7.05 -6.34
CA PRO A 207 18.69 -8.03 -6.25
C PRO A 207 19.41 -8.08 -4.89
N LYS A 208 19.44 -6.96 -4.14
CA LYS A 208 20.05 -6.90 -2.81
C LYS A 208 19.14 -7.40 -1.68
N GLN A 209 17.85 -7.61 -1.96
CA GLN A 209 16.86 -8.03 -0.97
C GLN A 209 16.38 -9.46 -1.20
N CYS A 210 16.23 -9.90 -2.46
CA CYS A 210 15.84 -11.26 -2.80
C CYS A 210 16.18 -11.64 -4.25
N ASP A 211 16.34 -12.93 -4.52
CA ASP A 211 16.35 -13.46 -5.88
C ASP A 211 14.93 -13.39 -6.48
N ILE A 212 14.83 -12.92 -7.73
CA ILE A 212 13.55 -12.75 -8.41
C ILE A 212 12.84 -14.10 -8.64
N LYS A 213 13.56 -15.20 -8.84
CA LYS A 213 12.98 -16.53 -9.03
C LYS A 213 12.30 -17.00 -7.74
N ASP A 214 12.92 -16.76 -6.59
CA ASP A 214 12.35 -17.11 -5.29
C ASP A 214 11.08 -16.28 -5.02
N ALA A 215 11.10 -15.00 -5.38
CA ALA A 215 9.93 -14.13 -5.26
C ALA A 215 8.76 -14.55 -6.16
N LEU A 216 9.04 -15.11 -7.34
CA LEU A 216 8.01 -15.51 -8.32
C LEU A 216 7.55 -16.97 -8.16
N ALA A 217 8.35 -17.84 -7.55
CA ALA A 217 8.01 -19.24 -7.32
C ALA A 217 6.61 -19.45 -6.69
N PRO A 218 6.20 -18.71 -5.62
CA PRO A 218 4.85 -18.84 -5.07
C PRO A 218 3.75 -18.26 -5.98
N LEU A 219 4.12 -17.43 -6.96
CA LEU A 219 3.22 -16.72 -7.86
C LEU A 219 3.08 -17.39 -9.24
N GLU A 220 3.67 -18.58 -9.43
CA GLU A 220 3.72 -19.29 -10.72
C GLU A 220 2.33 -19.47 -11.36
N LYS A 221 1.28 -19.67 -10.55
CA LYS A 221 -0.13 -19.74 -11.00
C LYS A 221 -0.56 -18.49 -11.79
N TYR A 222 -0.02 -17.32 -11.46
CA TYR A 222 -0.40 -16.02 -12.00
C TYR A 222 0.60 -15.47 -13.02
N LYS A 223 1.61 -16.24 -13.44
CA LYS A 223 2.70 -15.76 -14.31
C LYS A 223 2.27 -15.07 -15.61
N HIS A 224 1.10 -15.40 -16.14
CA HIS A 224 0.54 -14.80 -17.35
C HIS A 224 0.01 -13.36 -17.12
N ASN A 225 -0.13 -12.96 -15.86
CA ASN A 225 -0.67 -11.68 -15.41
C ASN A 225 0.30 -10.96 -14.44
N VAL A 226 1.56 -11.39 -14.43
CA VAL A 226 2.65 -10.79 -13.65
C VAL A 226 3.79 -10.42 -14.59
N TRP A 227 4.19 -9.15 -14.58
CA TRP A 227 5.28 -8.63 -15.38
C TRP A 227 6.49 -8.35 -14.51
N VAL A 228 7.65 -8.87 -14.91
CA VAL A 228 8.91 -8.68 -14.20
C VAL A 228 9.64 -7.50 -14.82
N VAL A 229 9.94 -6.49 -13.99
CA VAL A 229 10.62 -5.27 -14.39
C VAL A 229 12.07 -5.33 -13.88
N PRO A 230 13.07 -5.39 -14.78
CA PRO A 230 14.46 -5.38 -14.36
C PRO A 230 14.82 -4.11 -13.60
N SER A 231 15.67 -4.25 -12.58
CA SER A 231 16.18 -3.12 -11.80
C SER A 231 17.70 -3.07 -11.83
N PHE A 232 18.26 -1.91 -11.50
CA PHE A 232 19.66 -1.83 -11.09
C PHE A 232 19.78 -2.15 -9.59
N GLU A 233 21.00 -2.41 -9.14
CA GLU A 233 21.25 -2.66 -7.73
C GLU A 233 20.95 -1.40 -6.90
N ASN A 234 19.96 -1.47 -6.02
CA ASN A 234 19.67 -0.42 -5.06
C ASN A 234 19.29 -1.00 -3.69
N ASP A 235 19.83 -0.44 -2.61
CA ASP A 235 19.69 -0.98 -1.25
C ASP A 235 18.85 -0.12 -0.30
N VAL A 236 17.82 0.54 -0.85
CA VAL A 236 16.97 1.44 -0.06
C VAL A 236 15.80 0.68 0.55
N SER A 237 15.56 0.83 1.85
CA SER A 237 14.29 0.46 2.47
C SER A 237 13.91 1.46 3.55
N SER A 238 12.61 1.62 3.80
CA SER A 238 12.14 2.47 4.91
C SER A 238 12.67 1.99 6.26
N THR A 239 12.94 0.68 6.43
CA THR A 239 13.55 0.15 7.65
C THR A 239 14.98 0.66 7.84
N LYS A 240 15.82 0.56 6.81
CA LYS A 240 17.18 1.11 6.83
C LYS A 240 17.19 2.62 7.06
N VAL A 241 16.27 3.35 6.43
CA VAL A 241 16.11 4.79 6.64
C VAL A 241 15.78 5.11 8.10
N ARG A 242 14.84 4.37 8.72
CA ARG A 242 14.52 4.58 10.14
C ARG A 242 15.73 4.28 11.04
N GLU A 243 16.47 3.21 10.77
CA GLU A 243 17.71 2.87 11.50
C GLU A 243 18.76 3.99 11.39
N GLN A 244 19.01 4.51 10.19
CA GLN A 244 19.92 5.64 9.96
C GLN A 244 19.50 6.88 10.75
N ILE A 245 18.21 7.22 10.73
CA ILE A 245 17.67 8.37 11.50
C ILE A 245 17.89 8.17 13.00
N GLN A 246 17.66 6.95 13.51
CA GLN A 246 17.85 6.60 14.92
C GLN A 246 19.31 6.68 15.36
N ASN A 247 20.24 6.39 14.45
CA ASN A 247 21.69 6.52 14.67
C ASN A 247 22.19 7.96 14.51
N GLY A 248 21.32 8.92 14.16
CA GLY A 248 21.73 10.30 13.90
C GLY A 248 22.42 10.51 12.55
N GLU A 249 22.33 9.52 11.65
CA GLU A 249 22.91 9.58 10.31
C GLU A 249 22.05 10.43 9.36
N ASN A 250 22.63 10.82 8.22
CA ASN A 250 21.90 11.45 7.13
C ASN A 250 21.42 10.35 6.17
N ALA A 251 20.11 10.13 6.12
CA ALA A 251 19.50 9.09 5.29
C ALA A 251 19.47 9.54 3.81
N MET A 252 20.55 9.23 3.08
CA MET A 252 20.77 9.66 1.68
C MET A 252 19.71 9.17 0.69
N ASP A 253 18.90 8.17 1.07
CA ASP A 253 17.91 7.55 0.20
C ASP A 253 16.52 8.21 0.25
N LEU A 254 16.41 9.35 0.94
CA LEU A 254 15.21 10.17 1.03
C LEU A 254 15.27 11.40 0.12
N PRO A 255 14.15 11.82 -0.47
CA PRO A 255 14.00 13.20 -0.94
C PRO A 255 14.33 14.18 0.20
N LYS A 256 14.99 15.29 -0.12
CA LYS A 256 15.49 16.24 0.89
C LYS A 256 14.33 16.82 1.72
N SER A 257 13.24 17.19 1.05
CA SER A 257 12.01 17.68 1.67
C SER A 257 11.40 16.71 2.68
N VAL A 258 11.44 15.40 2.38
CA VAL A 258 10.98 14.35 3.30
C VAL A 258 11.90 14.24 4.51
N PHE A 259 13.22 14.30 4.30
CA PHE A 259 14.18 14.29 5.40
C PHE A 259 14.00 15.51 6.33
N ASP A 260 13.86 16.71 5.75
CA ASP A 260 13.62 17.95 6.49
C ASP A 260 12.31 17.87 7.29
N TYR A 261 11.25 17.33 6.70
CA TYR A 261 9.96 17.11 7.37
C TYR A 261 10.08 16.15 8.55
N ILE A 262 10.76 15.02 8.36
CA ILE A 262 11.02 14.03 9.44
C ILE A 262 11.75 14.68 10.61
N LYS A 263 12.80 15.48 10.33
CA LYS A 263 13.55 16.19 11.38
C LYS A 263 12.68 17.21 12.10
N THR A 264 11.90 18.00 11.36
CA THR A 264 11.01 19.04 11.91
C THR A 264 9.91 18.44 12.80
N GLN A 265 9.35 17.30 12.41
CA GLN A 265 8.27 16.62 13.13
C GLN A 265 8.77 15.64 14.21
N GLY A 266 10.08 15.50 14.39
CA GLY A 266 10.65 14.59 15.40
C GLY A 266 10.36 13.09 15.13
N LEU A 267 10.09 12.70 13.89
CA LEU A 267 9.64 11.35 13.56
C LEU A 267 10.79 10.34 13.65
N TYR A 268 10.45 9.09 14.00
CA TYR A 268 11.34 7.92 14.06
C TYR A 268 12.47 7.97 15.10
N GLN A 269 12.51 8.98 15.95
CA GLN A 269 13.49 9.08 17.04
C GLN A 269 13.15 8.07 18.14
N ILE A 270 14.18 7.43 18.72
CA ILE A 270 14.00 6.64 19.94
C ILE A 270 13.89 7.64 21.09
N VAL A 271 12.73 7.71 21.75
CA VAL A 271 12.62 8.36 23.05
C VAL A 271 13.43 7.52 24.01
N ARG A 272 14.67 7.93 24.28
CA ARG A 272 15.43 7.38 25.41
C ARG A 272 14.77 7.94 26.67
N PRO A 273 14.34 7.10 27.63
CA PRO A 273 13.93 7.61 28.93
C PRO A 273 15.08 8.47 29.47
N THR A 274 14.80 9.71 29.82
CA THR A 274 15.73 10.55 30.59
C THR A 274 15.98 9.84 31.92
N GLU A 275 17.24 9.66 32.30
CA GLU A 275 17.65 9.01 33.56
C GLU A 275 17.27 9.81 34.84
N ASP A 276 16.43 10.85 34.73
CA ASP A 276 16.19 11.83 35.78
C ASP A 276 14.87 11.65 36.56
N GLU A 277 14.13 10.55 36.40
CA GLU A 277 12.91 10.28 37.21
C GLU A 277 12.91 8.92 37.94
N SER A 278 14.09 8.37 38.28
CA SER A 278 14.17 7.25 39.22
C SER A 278 15.32 7.42 40.20
N GLY A 279 15.13 8.23 41.25
CA GLY A 279 16.20 8.36 42.24
C GLY A 279 16.02 9.25 43.45
N GLU A 280 14.82 9.63 43.90
CA GLU A 280 14.73 10.40 45.15
C GLU A 280 13.42 10.23 45.93
N THR A 281 13.07 9.00 46.32
CA THR A 281 12.02 8.80 47.36
C THR A 281 12.21 7.57 48.26
N ASP A 282 13.43 7.03 48.42
CA ASP A 282 13.63 5.85 49.29
C ASP A 282 14.91 5.85 50.12
N LYS A 283 15.29 7.01 50.70
CA LYS A 283 16.37 7.10 51.71
C LYS A 283 16.05 7.95 52.94
N GLN A 284 14.79 7.94 53.39
CA GLN A 284 14.43 8.56 54.68
C GLN A 284 13.51 7.70 55.56
N LEU A 285 13.61 6.37 55.49
CA LEU A 285 12.96 5.44 56.43
C LEU A 285 13.90 4.26 56.76
N ALA A 286 15.14 4.54 57.16
CA ALA A 286 16.07 3.50 57.61
C ALA A 286 17.10 3.97 58.66
N ASN A 287 16.86 5.09 59.35
CA ASN A 287 17.78 5.59 60.38
C ASN A 287 17.09 5.96 61.71
N SER A 288 16.05 5.20 62.09
CA SER A 288 15.39 5.34 63.39
C SER A 288 15.07 3.99 64.04
N SER A 289 16.01 3.03 64.00
CA SER A 289 15.86 1.80 64.78
C SER A 289 17.18 1.02 64.94
N ALA A 290 18.13 1.55 65.71
CA ALA A 290 19.17 0.74 66.37
C ALA A 290 20.05 1.58 67.31
N THR A 291 19.60 1.83 68.55
CA THR A 291 20.43 1.77 69.78
C THR A 291 19.57 2.11 71.01
N SER A 292 18.88 1.10 71.55
CA SER A 292 18.48 1.07 72.95
C SER A 292 18.38 -0.39 73.37
N ASN A 293 19.46 -0.93 73.93
CA ASN A 293 19.42 -1.77 75.15
C ASN A 293 20.80 -2.37 75.47
N ARG A 294 21.21 -2.08 76.71
CA ARG A 294 22.26 -2.67 77.55
C ARG A 294 23.72 -2.31 77.26
#